data_AF-A0A956YWD7-F1
#
_entry.id   AF-A0A956YWD7-F1
#
_cell.length_a   1.000
_cell.length_b   1.000
_cell.length_c   1.000
_cell.angle_alpha   90.00
_cell.angle_beta   90.00
_cell.angle_gamma   90.00
#
_symmetry.space_group_name_H-M   'P 1'
#
loop_
_entity.id
_entity.type
_entity.pdbx_description
1 polymer ?
#
loop_
_entity_poly.entity_id
_entity_poly.type
_entity_poly.pdbx_seq_one_letter_code
_entity_poly.pdbx_strand_id
1 'polypeptide(L)'
;MKGLNELELQDLRWVQPSSWRREYELRSGSGELVGRMVRRGLLREIAEVEAVGNRWVFERKGFWNRRIEIHSAGTGDSPAEFDYHFVGGKLIFPD
;
A
#
# COMPACT_ATOMS: atom_id res chain seq x y z
N MET A 1 9.43 -1.21 14.13
CA MET A 1 8.33 -0.65 13.32
C MET A 1 7.16 -0.47 14.29
N LYS A 2 6.49 0.69 14.30
CA LYS A 2 5.44 1.00 15.29
C LYS A 2 4.11 0.29 14.98
N GLY A 3 3.41 -0.17 16.02
CA GLY A 3 2.09 -0.79 15.86
C GLY A 3 1.07 0.22 15.31
N LEU A 4 0.18 -0.21 14.42
CA LEU A 4 -0.77 0.70 13.75
C LEU A 4 -1.67 1.47 14.72
N ASN A 5 -2.07 0.85 15.84
CA ASN A 5 -2.90 1.49 16.87
C ASN A 5 -2.17 2.65 17.57
N GLU A 6 -0.84 2.60 17.65
CA GLU A 6 -0.03 3.68 18.24
C GLU A 6 0.11 4.89 17.32
N LEU A 7 -0.39 4.79 16.08
CA LEU A 7 -0.29 5.82 15.06
C LEU A 7 -1.58 6.61 14.89
N GLU A 8 -2.62 6.32 15.67
CA GLU A 8 -3.85 7.11 15.65
C GLU A 8 -3.53 8.59 15.84
N LEU A 9 -4.10 9.42 14.96
CA LEU A 9 -3.96 10.88 14.94
C LEU A 9 -2.53 11.41 14.70
N GLN A 10 -1.56 10.54 14.38
CA GLN A 10 -0.22 10.98 13.98
C GLN A 10 -0.17 11.31 12.49
N ASP A 11 0.56 12.36 12.16
CA ASP A 11 0.92 12.63 10.78
C ASP A 11 1.78 11.49 10.23
N LEU A 12 1.36 10.94 9.10
CA LEU A 12 2.10 9.91 8.38
C LEU A 12 2.50 10.44 7.00
N ARG A 13 3.73 10.15 6.60
CA ARG A 13 4.26 10.57 5.30
C ARG A 13 4.92 9.41 4.57
N TRP A 14 4.66 9.32 3.28
CA TRP A 14 5.43 8.47 2.39
C TRP A 14 6.70 9.18 1.97
N VAL A 15 7.84 8.52 2.16
CA VAL A 15 9.17 9.01 1.80
C VAL A 15 9.81 7.99 0.87
N GLN A 16 10.34 8.44 -0.26
CA GLN A 16 11.15 7.60 -1.12
C GLN A 16 12.62 7.73 -0.67
N PRO A 17 13.23 6.69 -0.03
CA PRO A 17 14.58 6.80 0.52
C PRO A 17 15.65 6.97 -0.56
N SER A 18 15.36 6.58 -1.80
CA SER A 18 16.22 6.79 -2.96
C SER A 18 15.38 6.86 -4.22
N SER A 19 15.56 7.91 -5.04
CA SER A 19 14.87 8.07 -6.32
C SER A 19 15.10 6.91 -7.30
N TRP A 20 16.20 6.16 -7.11
CA TRP A 20 16.57 5.00 -7.92
C TRP A 20 15.92 3.70 -7.45
N ARG A 21 15.42 3.65 -6.22
CA ARG A 21 14.74 2.48 -5.67
C ARG A 21 13.23 2.63 -5.85
N ARG A 22 12.58 1.57 -6.31
CA ARG A 22 11.11 1.48 -6.41
C ARG A 22 10.50 1.09 -5.06
N GLU A 23 10.91 1.82 -4.04
CA GLU A 23 10.63 1.57 -2.64
C GLU A 23 10.20 2.87 -1.99
N TYR A 24 9.20 2.79 -1.13
CA TYR A 24 8.72 3.89 -0.32
C TYR A 24 8.60 3.44 1.13
N GLU A 25 8.88 4.34 2.05
CA GLU A 25 8.77 4.13 3.48
C GLU A 25 7.63 5.01 4.00
N LEU A 26 6.73 4.42 4.77
CA LEU A 26 5.77 5.17 5.55
C LEU A 26 6.44 5.53 6.87
N ARG A 27 6.57 6.83 7.14
CA ARG A 27 7.20 7.36 8.35
C ARG A 27 6.23 8.22 9.15
N SER A 28 6.31 8.14 10.47
CA SER A 28 5.56 9.01 11.39
C SER A 28 6.07 10.45 11.34
N GLY A 29 5.34 11.37 11.99
CA GLY A 29 5.75 12.76 12.19
C GLY A 29 7.09 12.90 12.91
N SER A 30 7.41 11.97 13.82
CA SER A 30 8.72 11.85 14.48
C SER A 30 9.83 11.27 13.57
N GLY A 31 9.47 10.79 12.37
CA GLY A 31 10.40 10.22 11.39
C GLY A 31 10.64 8.72 11.53
N GLU A 32 9.95 8.04 12.43
CA GLU A 32 10.10 6.59 12.67
C GLU A 32 9.48 5.77 11.55
N LEU A 33 10.09 4.63 11.22
CA LEU A 33 9.58 3.72 10.18
C LEU A 33 8.35 2.94 10.67
N VAL A 34 7.23 3.16 9.99
CA VAL A 34 5.91 2.56 10.26
C VAL A 34 5.58 1.44 9.29
N GLY A 35 6.02 1.57 8.04
CA GLY A 35 5.74 0.59 7.01
C GLY A 35 6.61 0.82 5.79
N ARG A 36 6.59 -0.13 4.88
CA ARG A 36 7.42 -0.14 3.68
C ARG A 36 6.60 -0.65 2.51
N MET A 37 6.66 0.04 1.39
CA MET A 37 6.09 -0.39 0.13
C MET A 37 7.23 -0.65 -0.86
N VAL A 38 7.22 -1.83 -1.49
CA VAL A 38 8.15 -2.19 -2.55
C VAL A 38 7.37 -2.59 -3.78
N ARG A 39 7.65 -1.94 -4.92
CA ARG A 39 7.06 -2.34 -6.20
C ARG A 39 7.93 -3.41 -6.84
N ARG A 40 7.41 -4.63 -6.95
CA ARG A 40 8.13 -5.76 -7.53
C ARG A 40 7.71 -5.97 -8.99
N GLY A 41 8.68 -6.03 -9.88
CA GLY A 41 8.48 -6.37 -11.30
C GLY A 41 8.58 -5.20 -12.28
N LEU A 42 9.01 -5.52 -13.49
CA LEU A 42 8.98 -4.62 -14.66
C LEU A 42 7.70 -4.78 -15.49
N LEU A 43 7.05 -5.95 -15.42
CA LEU A 43 5.89 -6.32 -16.26
C LEU A 43 4.57 -6.52 -15.50
N ARG A 44 4.62 -6.87 -14.21
CA ARG A 44 3.43 -6.96 -13.36
C ARG A 44 3.36 -5.73 -12.46
N GLU A 45 2.22 -5.08 -12.48
CA GLU A 45 1.91 -3.90 -11.66
C GLU A 45 1.55 -4.32 -10.22
N ILE A 46 2.50 -4.97 -9.53
CA ILE A 46 2.34 -5.44 -8.14
C ILE A 46 3.17 -4.58 -7.21
N ALA A 47 2.55 -4.12 -6.12
CA ALA A 47 3.24 -3.50 -4.99
C ALA A 47 2.98 -4.32 -3.72
N GLU A 48 4.05 -4.67 -3.01
CA GLU A 48 3.97 -5.29 -1.69
C GLU A 48 4.10 -4.19 -0.63
N VAL A 49 3.23 -4.20 0.36
CA VAL A 49 3.29 -3.30 1.51
C VAL A 49 3.44 -4.13 2.77
N GLU A 50 4.41 -3.76 3.59
CA GLU A 50 4.66 -4.35 4.89
C GLU A 50 4.42 -3.28 5.97
N ALA A 51 3.58 -3.62 6.94
CA ALA A 51 3.37 -2.86 8.17
C ALA A 51 3.45 -3.82 9.35
N VAL A 52 3.48 -3.31 10.58
CA VAL A 52 3.58 -4.18 11.76
C VAL A 52 2.47 -5.22 11.78
N GLY A 53 2.88 -6.50 11.77
CA GLY A 53 2.00 -7.66 11.86
C GLY A 53 1.24 -7.99 10.58
N ASN A 54 1.31 -7.15 9.53
CA ASN A 54 0.51 -7.34 8.32
C ASN A 54 1.33 -7.09 7.05
N ARG A 55 1.14 -7.96 6.06
CA ARG A 55 1.69 -7.78 4.73
C ARG A 55 0.55 -7.79 3.73
N TRP A 56 0.54 -6.79 2.85
CA TRP A 56 -0.48 -6.56 1.84
C TRP A 56 0.12 -6.60 0.45
N VAL A 57 -0.66 -7.05 -0.52
CA VAL A 57 -0.33 -7.03 -1.94
C VAL A 57 -1.37 -6.18 -2.65
N PHE A 58 -0.89 -5.18 -3.38
CA PHE A 58 -1.69 -4.30 -4.22
C PHE A 58 -1.46 -4.77 -5.64
N GLU A 59 -2.48 -5.33 -6.27
CA GLU A 59 -2.41 -5.82 -7.64
C GLU A 59 -3.31 -4.97 -8.54
N ARG A 60 -2.72 -4.33 -9.54
CA ARG A 60 -3.51 -3.64 -10.57
C ARG A 60 -4.07 -4.65 -11.57
N LYS A 61 -5.39 -4.68 -11.72
CA LYS A 61 -6.12 -5.48 -12.70
C LYS A 61 -6.76 -4.58 -13.75
N GLY A 62 -6.89 -5.14 -14.96
CA GLY A 62 -7.62 -4.53 -16.08
C GLY A 62 -6.77 -3.61 -16.97
N PHE A 63 -6.92 -3.79 -18.29
CA PHE A 63 -6.25 -2.96 -19.30
C PHE A 63 -6.99 -1.64 -19.56
N TRP A 64 -8.32 -1.63 -19.33
CA TRP A 64 -9.21 -0.48 -19.57
C TRP A 64 -9.88 0.05 -18.30
N ASN A 65 -10.26 -0.83 -17.36
CA ASN A 65 -10.76 -0.45 -16.03
C ASN A 65 -9.65 -0.71 -15.00
N ARG A 66 -8.94 0.35 -14.60
CA ARG A 66 -7.81 0.25 -13.67
C ARG A 66 -8.32 0.04 -12.25
N ARG A 67 -8.47 -1.23 -11.86
CA ARG A 67 -8.80 -1.59 -10.48
C ARG A 67 -7.54 -1.99 -9.74
N ILE A 68 -7.44 -1.66 -8.47
CA ILE A 68 -6.36 -2.13 -7.59
C ILE A 68 -7.00 -3.01 -6.53
N GLU A 69 -6.79 -4.31 -6.64
CA GLU A 69 -7.21 -5.25 -5.62
C GLU A 69 -6.16 -5.26 -4.50
N ILE A 70 -6.62 -5.19 -3.25
CA ILE A 70 -5.76 -5.22 -2.07
C ILE A 70 -5.98 -6.58 -1.42
N HIS A 71 -4.90 -7.34 -1.24
CA HIS A 71 -4.94 -8.68 -0.67
C HIS A 71 -4.01 -8.80 0.53
N SER A 72 -4.44 -9.52 1.57
CA SER A 72 -3.56 -9.99 2.62
C SER A 72 -2.59 -11.01 2.03
N ALA A 73 -1.29 -10.76 2.15
CA ALA A 73 -0.25 -11.66 1.64
C ALA A 73 -0.12 -12.95 2.48
N GLY A 74 -0.74 -13.00 3.65
CA GLY A 74 -0.74 -14.16 4.54
C GLY A 74 -1.96 -15.06 4.35
N THR A 75 -3.13 -14.46 4.16
CA THR A 75 -4.41 -15.20 4.07
C THR A 75 -4.99 -15.25 2.66
N GLY A 76 -4.59 -14.33 1.77
CA GLY A 76 -5.19 -14.18 0.45
C GLY A 76 -6.50 -13.39 0.43
N ASP A 77 -7.03 -13.04 1.60
CA ASP A 77 -8.27 -12.26 1.72
C ASP A 77 -8.14 -10.92 1.03
N SER A 78 -9.22 -10.47 0.37
CA SER A 78 -9.27 -9.16 -0.28
C SER A 78 -10.21 -8.22 0.47
N PRO A 79 -9.72 -7.48 1.48
CA PRO A 79 -10.58 -6.63 2.29
C PRO A 79 -10.95 -5.32 1.61
N ALA A 80 -10.35 -4.99 0.45
CA ALA A 80 -10.66 -3.77 -0.26
C ALA A 80 -10.26 -3.81 -1.73
N GLU A 81 -10.99 -3.03 -2.53
CA GLU A 81 -10.68 -2.73 -3.92
C GLU A 81 -10.65 -1.21 -4.12
N PHE A 82 -9.65 -0.71 -4.83
CA PHE A 82 -9.60 0.69 -5.25
C PHE A 82 -9.94 0.80 -6.74
N ASP A 83 -11.08 1.42 -7.04
CA ASP A 83 -11.52 1.73 -8.39
C ASP A 83 -10.94 3.09 -8.81
N TYR A 84 -9.94 3.09 -9.70
CA TYR A 84 -9.25 4.31 -10.14
C TYR A 84 -10.01 5.00 -11.26
N HIS A 85 -10.34 6.27 -11.04
CA HIS A 85 -10.91 7.17 -12.04
C HIS A 85 -9.86 8.25 -12.26
N PHE A 86 -9.46 8.54 -13.50
CA PHE A 86 -8.29 9.36 -13.87
C PHE A 86 -7.88 10.51 -12.90
N VAL A 87 -8.86 11.18 -12.28
CA VAL A 87 -8.67 12.07 -11.13
C VAL A 87 -9.25 11.42 -9.86
N GLY A 88 -8.43 10.68 -9.12
CA GLY A 88 -8.81 10.05 -7.86
C GLY A 88 -9.32 8.61 -8.00
N GLY A 89 -10.32 8.26 -7.21
CA GLY A 89 -10.91 6.92 -7.20
C GLY A 89 -11.75 6.65 -5.96
N LYS A 90 -12.36 5.47 -5.91
CA LYS A 90 -13.17 5.02 -4.79
C LYS A 90 -12.52 3.81 -4.15
N LEU A 91 -12.36 3.85 -2.82
CA LEU A 91 -12.01 2.68 -2.04
C LEU A 91 -13.30 1.97 -1.62
N ILE A 92 -13.43 0.72 -2.01
CA ILE A 92 -14.59 -0.13 -1.77
C ILE A 92 -14.16 -1.20 -0.77
N PHE A 93 -14.92 -1.35 0.30
CA PHE A 93 -14.79 -2.45 1.25
C PHE A 93 -15.93 -3.43 0.99
N PRO A 94 -15.69 -4.74 0.98
CA PRO A 94 -16.76 -5.73 0.97
C PRO A 94 -17.59 -5.61 2.25
N ASP A 95 -18.89 -5.88 2.15
CA ASP A 95 -19.85 -5.85 3.27
C ASP A 95 -19.52 -6.87 4.38
#